data_AF-A0A7Y3DC39-F1
#
_entry.id   AF-A0A7Y3DC39-F1
#
_cell.length_a   1.000
_cell.length_b   1.000
_cell.length_c   1.000
_cell.angle_alpha   90.00
_cell.angle_beta   90.00
_cell.angle_gamma   90.00
#
_symmetry.space_group_name_H-M   'P 1'
#
loop_
_entity.id
_entity.type
_entity.pdbx_description
1 polymer ?
#
loop_
_entity_poly.entity_id
_entity_poly.type
_entity_poly.pdbx_seq_one_letter_code
_entity_poly.pdbx_strand_id
1 'polypeptide(L)'
;MTERNQIIQACLDSDVFASETAYAAGAGYRVSRECRLYKELPDGLVRVVFPVDTAELEDGAVVAITCLYDRNAGRNRYAHTICAGPGANPTLRAVHSPLGRATPQPGVVGDKAVLHFVQWKQAAWGRFLNDELELGNKAASAVWTRNFWKALDRMFGGGVLSNCPEDHHWGGE
;
A
#
# COMPACT_ATOMS: atom_id res chain seq x y z
N MET A 1 22.47 5.78 -13.66
CA MET A 1 21.17 5.45 -13.03
C MET A 1 21.46 4.57 -11.83
N THR A 2 20.90 4.86 -10.65
CA THR A 2 21.13 4.03 -9.44
C THR A 2 20.42 2.68 -9.56
N GLU A 3 20.89 1.66 -8.84
CA GLU A 3 20.23 0.34 -8.79
C GLU A 3 18.77 0.45 -8.35
N ARG A 4 18.50 1.26 -7.31
CA ARG A 4 17.13 1.59 -6.87
C ARG A 4 16.26 2.08 -8.03
N ASN A 5 16.76 3.01 -8.85
CA ASN A 5 16.01 3.56 -9.97
C ASN A 5 15.81 2.52 -11.09
N GLN A 6 16.79 1.62 -11.32
CA GLN A 6 16.64 0.50 -12.25
C GLN A 6 15.51 -0.45 -11.81
N ILE A 7 15.45 -0.79 -10.52
CA ILE A 7 14.40 -1.68 -9.98
C ILE A 7 13.03 -1.02 -10.03
N ILE A 8 12.93 0.27 -9.66
CA ILE A 8 11.68 1.03 -9.78
C ILE A 8 11.22 1.05 -11.24
N GLN A 9 12.12 1.34 -12.17
CA GLN A 9 11.80 1.36 -13.59
C GLN A 9 11.37 -0.02 -14.10
N ALA A 10 12.08 -1.09 -13.71
CA ALA A 10 11.71 -2.45 -14.06
C ALA A 10 10.32 -2.86 -13.51
N CYS A 11 9.93 -2.37 -12.33
CA CYS A 11 8.56 -2.53 -11.84
C CYS A 11 7.55 -1.78 -12.72
N LEU A 12 7.83 -0.50 -13.05
CA LEU A 12 6.95 0.34 -13.87
C LEU A 12 6.75 -0.20 -15.29
N ASP A 13 7.76 -0.88 -15.84
CA ASP A 13 7.76 -1.43 -17.20
C ASP A 13 7.25 -2.89 -17.27
N SER A 14 6.89 -3.48 -16.12
CA SER A 14 6.45 -4.88 -16.07
C SER A 14 4.97 -5.06 -16.43
N ASP A 15 4.66 -6.16 -17.12
CA ASP A 15 3.27 -6.53 -17.50
C ASP A 15 2.34 -6.62 -16.30
N VAL A 16 2.83 -7.15 -15.17
CA VAL A 16 2.03 -7.28 -13.95
C VAL A 16 1.64 -5.92 -13.38
N PHE A 17 2.51 -4.91 -13.46
CA PHE A 17 2.19 -3.55 -13.06
C PHE A 17 1.26 -2.86 -14.06
N ALA A 18 1.50 -3.05 -15.36
CA ALA A 18 0.63 -2.54 -16.41
C ALA A 18 -0.80 -3.08 -16.28
N SER A 19 -0.96 -4.38 -15.97
CA SER A 19 -2.27 -5.00 -15.77
C SER A 19 -3.01 -4.41 -14.56
N GLU A 20 -2.33 -4.24 -13.42
CA GLU A 20 -2.95 -3.69 -12.21
C GLU A 20 -3.26 -2.20 -12.33
N THR A 21 -2.40 -1.43 -13.01
CA THR A 21 -2.67 -0.02 -13.30
C THR A 21 -3.85 0.14 -14.27
N ALA A 22 -3.98 -0.74 -15.27
CA ALA A 22 -5.13 -0.75 -16.17
C ALA A 22 -6.44 -1.10 -15.43
N TYR A 23 -6.41 -2.06 -14.50
CA TYR A 23 -7.54 -2.38 -13.64
C TYR A 23 -7.96 -1.18 -12.78
N ALA A 24 -7.00 -0.53 -12.11
CA ALA A 24 -7.27 0.66 -11.31
C ALA A 24 -7.81 1.83 -12.17
N ALA A 25 -7.24 2.05 -13.35
CA ALA A 25 -7.70 3.07 -14.29
C ALA A 25 -9.12 2.81 -14.81
N GLY A 26 -9.49 1.54 -15.02
CA GLY A 26 -10.86 1.15 -15.38
C GLY A 26 -11.90 1.54 -14.32
N ALA A 27 -11.48 1.68 -13.06
CA ALA A 27 -12.30 2.19 -11.96
C ALA A 27 -12.12 3.69 -11.70
N GLY A 28 -11.43 4.42 -12.58
CA GLY A 28 -11.24 5.87 -12.48
C GLY A 28 -10.06 6.31 -11.60
N TYR A 29 -9.24 5.39 -11.10
CA TYR A 29 -8.08 5.72 -10.27
C TYR A 29 -6.85 6.08 -11.11
N ARG A 30 -6.08 7.05 -10.62
CA ARG A 30 -4.79 7.42 -11.23
C ARG A 30 -3.64 6.97 -10.34
N VAL A 31 -2.81 6.08 -10.86
CA VAL A 31 -1.62 5.59 -10.17
C VAL A 31 -0.45 6.51 -10.45
N SER A 32 0.20 7.02 -9.41
CA SER A 32 1.44 7.79 -9.54
C SER A 32 2.59 6.86 -9.91
N ARG A 33 3.43 7.31 -10.84
CA ARG A 33 4.66 6.59 -11.23
C ARG A 33 5.83 6.87 -10.27
N GLU A 34 5.66 7.81 -9.35
CA GLU A 34 6.67 8.12 -8.34
C GLU A 34 6.63 7.07 -7.23
N CYS A 35 7.76 6.37 -7.05
CA CYS A 35 7.89 5.38 -6.00
C CYS A 35 7.82 6.06 -4.63
N ARG A 36 6.90 5.56 -3.81
CA ARG A 36 6.62 6.10 -2.49
C ARG A 36 7.34 5.35 -1.37
N LEU A 37 7.40 4.03 -1.48
CA LEU A 37 8.09 3.15 -0.55
C LEU A 37 8.96 2.18 -1.33
N TYR A 38 10.21 2.07 -0.92
CA TYR A 38 11.19 1.12 -1.44
C TYR A 38 11.78 0.36 -0.26
N LYS A 39 11.63 -0.96 -0.25
CA LYS A 39 12.12 -1.80 0.84
C LYS A 39 12.83 -3.03 0.33
N GLU A 40 14.07 -3.20 0.75
CA GLU A 40 14.79 -4.46 0.60
C GLU A 40 14.28 -5.48 1.61
N LEU A 41 14.02 -6.68 1.11
CA LEU A 41 13.59 -7.85 1.86
C LEU A 41 14.69 -8.91 1.78
N PRO A 42 14.65 -9.95 2.64
CA PRO A 42 15.54 -11.10 2.51
C PRO A 42 15.50 -11.74 1.13
N ASP A 43 16.52 -12.55 0.82
CA ASP A 43 16.61 -13.37 -0.39
C ASP A 43 16.60 -12.58 -1.72
N GLY A 44 17.08 -11.34 -1.69
CA GLY A 44 17.18 -10.50 -2.89
C GLY A 44 15.82 -9.96 -3.38
N LEU A 45 14.79 -10.02 -2.54
CA LEU A 45 13.48 -9.46 -2.88
C LEU A 45 13.42 -7.96 -2.54
N VAL A 46 12.68 -7.20 -3.32
CA VAL A 46 12.46 -5.76 -3.11
C VAL A 46 10.97 -5.45 -3.25
N ARG A 47 10.40 -4.82 -2.22
CA ARG A 47 9.04 -4.28 -2.28
C ARG A 47 9.07 -2.83 -2.71
N VAL A 48 8.26 -2.51 -3.70
CA VAL A 48 8.10 -1.15 -4.24
C VAL A 48 6.63 -0.79 -4.18
N VAL A 49 6.29 0.39 -3.66
CA VAL A 49 4.89 0.83 -3.55
C VAL A 49 4.72 2.17 -4.22
N PHE A 50 3.68 2.26 -5.06
CA PHE A 50 3.28 3.43 -5.82
C PHE A 50 1.95 3.95 -5.29
N PRO A 51 1.81 5.26 -5.04
CA PRO A 51 0.57 5.83 -4.53
C PRO A 51 -0.50 5.92 -5.62
N VAL A 52 -1.76 5.95 -5.20
CA VAL A 52 -2.89 6.30 -6.06
C VAL A 52 -3.46 7.64 -5.63
N ASP A 53 -3.74 8.50 -6.62
CA ASP A 53 -4.32 9.82 -6.40
C ASP A 53 -5.82 9.65 -6.12
N THR A 54 -6.19 9.60 -4.84
CA THR A 54 -7.57 9.50 -4.39
C THR A 54 -7.88 10.62 -3.41
N ALA A 55 -8.80 11.52 -3.77
CA ALA A 55 -9.15 12.68 -2.95
C ALA A 55 -10.17 12.35 -1.86
N GLU A 56 -11.10 11.46 -2.16
CA GLU A 56 -12.19 11.01 -1.30
C GLU A 56 -12.20 9.49 -1.27
N LEU A 57 -12.20 8.93 -0.06
CA LEU A 57 -12.12 7.50 0.16
C LEU A 57 -13.51 6.93 0.43
N GLU A 58 -13.72 5.75 -0.13
CA GLU A 58 -14.82 4.85 0.16
C GLU A 58 -14.23 3.46 0.47
N ASP A 59 -14.99 2.56 1.09
CA ASP A 59 -14.51 1.18 1.32
C ASP A 59 -14.26 0.51 -0.05
N GLY A 60 -13.10 -0.11 -0.21
CA GLY A 60 -12.67 -0.66 -1.50
C GLY A 60 -11.87 0.29 -2.37
N ALA A 61 -11.81 1.60 -2.07
CA ALA A 61 -11.09 2.55 -2.90
C ALA A 61 -9.59 2.20 -3.01
N VAL A 62 -9.02 2.24 -4.21
CA VAL A 62 -7.59 1.93 -4.38
C VAL A 62 -6.74 3.10 -3.84
N VAL A 63 -5.75 2.79 -3.00
CA VAL A 63 -4.87 3.78 -2.35
C VAL A 63 -3.40 3.63 -2.72
N ALA A 64 -2.99 2.44 -3.17
CA ALA A 64 -1.64 2.17 -3.63
C ALA A 64 -1.58 0.93 -4.52
N ILE A 65 -0.49 0.79 -5.29
CA ILE A 65 -0.09 -0.48 -5.92
C ILE A 65 1.23 -0.92 -5.30
N THR A 66 1.30 -2.16 -4.82
CA THR A 66 2.52 -2.78 -4.33
C THR A 66 3.07 -3.76 -5.36
N CYS A 67 4.39 -3.74 -5.55
CA CYS A 67 5.14 -4.67 -6.39
C CYS A 67 6.12 -5.47 -5.53
N LEU A 68 6.42 -6.70 -5.96
CA LEU A 68 7.52 -7.51 -5.41
C LEU A 68 8.51 -7.85 -6.52
N TYR A 69 9.61 -7.12 -6.56
CA TYR A 69 10.71 -7.38 -7.47
C TYR A 69 11.65 -8.44 -6.91
N ASP A 70 12.14 -9.31 -7.78
CA ASP A 70 13.13 -10.32 -7.45
C ASP A 70 14.44 -9.99 -8.17
N ARG A 71 15.46 -9.60 -7.40
CA ARG A 71 16.78 -9.24 -7.94
C ARG A 71 17.46 -10.43 -8.60
N ASN A 72 17.27 -11.64 -8.08
CA ASN A 72 17.93 -12.83 -8.60
C ASN A 72 17.35 -13.23 -9.97
N ALA A 73 16.04 -13.03 -10.15
CA ALA A 73 15.36 -13.29 -11.42
C ALA A 73 15.31 -12.08 -12.35
N GLY A 74 15.72 -10.89 -11.89
CA GLY A 74 15.69 -9.65 -12.65
C GLY A 74 14.29 -9.22 -13.10
N ARG A 75 13.24 -9.53 -12.32
CA ARG A 75 11.84 -9.29 -12.73
C ARG A 75 10.90 -8.95 -11.59
N ASN A 76 9.81 -8.25 -11.92
CA ASN A 76 8.67 -8.06 -11.01
C ASN A 76 7.85 -9.37 -10.94
N ARG A 77 7.77 -9.99 -9.76
CA ARG A 77 7.05 -11.26 -9.57
C ARG A 77 5.53 -11.04 -9.54
N TYR A 78 5.08 -9.97 -8.91
CA TYR A 78 3.66 -9.59 -8.89
C TYR A 78 3.50 -8.09 -8.59
N ALA A 79 2.36 -7.55 -9.03
CA ALA A 79 1.81 -6.29 -8.54
C ALA A 79 0.41 -6.56 -7.96
N HIS A 80 -0.03 -5.73 -7.02
CA HIS A 80 -1.39 -5.80 -6.49
C HIS A 80 -1.87 -4.45 -5.94
N THR A 81 -3.15 -4.15 -6.08
CA THR A 81 -3.80 -3.00 -5.45
C THR A 81 -3.93 -3.18 -3.94
N ILE A 82 -3.56 -2.13 -3.20
CA ILE A 82 -3.94 -1.95 -1.80
C ILE A 82 -5.17 -1.05 -1.78
N CYS A 83 -6.24 -1.52 -1.15
CA CYS A 83 -7.50 -0.80 -1.07
C CYS A 83 -7.73 -0.25 0.34
N ALA A 84 -8.50 0.81 0.46
CA ALA A 84 -9.03 1.34 1.71
C ALA A 84 -10.12 0.42 2.28
N GLY A 85 -10.39 0.61 3.57
CA GLY A 85 -11.47 -0.08 4.29
C GLY A 85 -11.27 -1.58 4.60
N PRO A 86 -12.12 -2.13 5.48
CA PRO A 86 -12.00 -3.50 6.01
C PRO A 86 -12.70 -4.55 5.13
N GLY A 87 -13.60 -4.14 4.23
CA GLY A 87 -14.27 -5.01 3.27
C GLY A 87 -13.35 -5.41 2.13
N ALA A 88 -12.38 -4.55 1.79
CA ALA A 88 -11.44 -4.78 0.73
C ALA A 88 -10.32 -5.78 1.08
N ASN A 89 -9.78 -6.44 0.05
CA ASN A 89 -8.77 -7.50 0.13
C ASN A 89 -9.25 -8.78 0.87
N PRO A 90 -10.34 -9.45 0.41
CA PRO A 90 -10.93 -10.61 1.09
C PRO A 90 -9.95 -11.78 1.26
N THR A 91 -8.97 -11.92 0.35
CA THR A 91 -7.91 -12.94 0.43
C THR A 91 -6.97 -12.75 1.62
N LEU A 92 -6.84 -11.53 2.16
CA LEU A 92 -6.10 -11.29 3.41
C LEU A 92 -6.85 -11.85 4.63
N ARG A 93 -8.19 -11.85 4.56
CA ARG A 93 -9.07 -12.34 5.64
C ARG A 93 -9.32 -13.84 5.55
N ALA A 94 -9.26 -14.42 4.35
CA ALA A 94 -9.49 -15.84 4.11
C ALA A 94 -8.20 -16.66 4.34
N VAL A 95 -7.76 -16.77 5.60
CA VAL A 95 -6.54 -17.48 6.01
C VAL A 95 -6.51 -18.95 5.56
N HIS A 96 -7.68 -19.58 5.43
CA HIS A 96 -7.85 -20.97 5.00
C HIS A 96 -8.29 -21.12 3.54
N SER A 97 -8.20 -20.04 2.75
CA SER A 97 -8.55 -20.09 1.33
C SER A 97 -7.63 -21.08 0.58
N PRO A 98 -8.17 -21.95 -0.28
CA PRO A 98 -7.37 -22.77 -1.17
C PRO A 98 -6.67 -21.93 -2.26
N LEU A 99 -7.14 -20.70 -2.50
CA LEU A 99 -6.45 -19.73 -3.33
C LEU A 99 -5.29 -19.15 -2.52
N GLY A 100 -4.07 -19.34 -3.02
CA GLY A 100 -2.85 -18.84 -2.38
C GLY A 100 -2.96 -17.37 -1.99
N ARG A 101 -2.53 -17.03 -0.77
CA ARG A 101 -2.53 -15.66 -0.26
C ARG A 101 -1.16 -15.03 -0.49
N ALA A 102 -1.13 -13.75 -0.85
CA ALA A 102 0.09 -12.97 -0.78
C ALA A 102 0.53 -12.85 0.69
N THR A 103 1.51 -13.64 1.12
CA THR A 103 2.13 -13.50 2.43
C THR A 103 3.38 -12.64 2.32
N PRO A 104 3.59 -11.68 3.24
CA PRO A 104 4.78 -10.83 3.21
C PRO A 104 6.07 -11.62 3.49
N GLN A 105 5.96 -12.77 4.14
CA GLN A 105 7.03 -13.72 4.48
C GLN A 105 6.42 -15.11 4.73
N PRO A 106 7.19 -16.21 4.63
CA PRO A 106 6.67 -17.55 4.86
C PRO A 106 6.31 -17.82 6.32
N GLY A 107 5.39 -18.76 6.52
CA GLY A 107 5.02 -19.31 7.83
C GLY A 107 4.34 -18.33 8.79
N VAL A 108 4.40 -18.65 10.08
CA VAL A 108 3.67 -17.98 11.17
C VAL A 108 3.96 -16.48 11.25
N VAL A 109 5.18 -16.06 10.90
CA VAL A 109 5.55 -14.64 10.94
C VAL A 109 4.79 -13.87 9.85
N GLY A 110 4.55 -14.49 8.69
CA GLY A 110 3.74 -13.91 7.61
C GLY A 110 2.28 -13.81 8.01
N ASP A 111 1.75 -14.84 8.66
CA ASP A 111 0.37 -14.84 9.17
C ASP A 111 0.15 -13.72 10.19
N LYS A 112 1.07 -13.57 11.16
CA LYS A 112 1.02 -12.49 12.16
C LYS A 112 1.06 -11.11 11.51
N ALA A 113 1.92 -10.90 10.52
CA ALA A 113 2.01 -9.63 9.80
C ALA A 113 0.71 -9.30 9.05
N VAL A 114 0.09 -10.30 8.40
CA VAL A 114 -1.21 -10.12 7.73
C VAL A 114 -2.30 -9.79 8.74
N LEU A 115 -2.36 -10.49 9.87
CA LEU A 115 -3.37 -10.23 10.92
C LEU A 115 -3.20 -8.83 11.52
N HIS A 116 -1.98 -8.41 11.83
CA HIS A 116 -1.70 -7.05 12.31
C HIS A 116 -2.12 -5.99 11.28
N PHE A 117 -1.86 -6.23 10.00
CA PHE A 117 -2.29 -5.31 8.95
C PHE A 117 -3.83 -5.23 8.84
N VAL A 118 -4.53 -6.36 8.90
CA VAL A 118 -6.00 -6.41 8.89
C VAL A 118 -6.58 -5.69 10.10
N GLN A 119 -6.07 -5.96 11.31
CA GLN A 119 -6.50 -5.29 12.54
C GLN A 119 -6.27 -3.78 12.47
N TRP A 120 -5.10 -3.37 11.98
CA TRP A 120 -4.80 -1.96 11.76
C TRP A 120 -5.79 -1.32 10.77
N LYS A 121 -6.08 -1.95 9.62
CA LYS A 121 -7.06 -1.42 8.66
C LYS A 121 -8.45 -1.26 9.29
N GLN A 122 -8.90 -2.25 10.08
CA GLN A 122 -10.19 -2.20 10.77
C GLN A 122 -10.25 -1.02 11.76
N ALA A 123 -9.23 -0.85 12.59
CA ALA A 123 -9.18 0.24 13.56
C ALA A 123 -9.08 1.61 12.87
N ALA A 124 -8.23 1.73 11.85
CA ALA A 124 -8.07 2.95 11.07
C ALA A 124 -9.36 3.34 10.35
N TRP A 125 -10.11 2.36 9.84
CA TRP A 125 -11.39 2.62 9.18
C TRP A 125 -12.48 3.07 10.17
N GLY A 126 -12.57 2.42 11.34
CA GLY A 126 -13.50 2.87 12.38
C GLY A 126 -13.26 4.34 12.79
N ARG A 127 -11.98 4.75 12.85
CA ARG A 127 -11.63 6.16 13.06
C ARG A 127 -12.01 7.05 11.89
N PHE A 128 -11.76 6.62 10.64
CA PHE A 128 -12.16 7.37 9.45
C PHE A 128 -13.66 7.65 9.43
N LEU A 129 -14.51 6.69 9.78
CA LEU A 129 -15.96 6.89 9.81
C LEU A 129 -16.39 7.95 10.84
N ASN A 130 -15.71 8.02 11.99
CA ASN A 130 -15.96 9.09 12.95
C ASN A 130 -15.44 10.44 12.44
N ASP A 131 -14.20 10.46 11.91
CA ASP A 131 -13.60 11.67 11.33
C ASP A 131 -14.44 12.20 10.14
N GLU A 132 -15.08 11.33 9.37
CA GLU A 132 -15.96 11.69 8.24
C GLU A 132 -17.22 12.41 8.73
N LEU A 133 -17.83 11.95 9.82
CA LEU A 133 -19.00 12.59 10.42
C LEU A 133 -18.66 13.99 10.97
N GLU A 134 -17.45 14.18 11.48
CA GLU A 134 -17.01 15.43 12.10
C GLU A 134 -16.42 16.44 11.10
N LEU A 135 -15.62 15.96 10.14
CA LEU A 135 -14.77 16.80 9.27
C LEU A 135 -15.23 16.79 7.80
N GLY A 136 -16.13 15.88 7.43
CA GLY A 136 -16.48 15.58 6.05
C GLY A 136 -15.49 14.63 5.35
N ASN A 137 -15.96 13.96 4.29
CA ASN A 137 -15.22 12.86 3.64
C ASN A 137 -13.82 13.27 3.17
N LYS A 138 -13.67 14.40 2.48
CA LYS A 138 -12.38 14.85 1.95
C LYS A 138 -11.30 15.04 3.03
N ALA A 139 -11.66 15.68 4.13
CA ALA A 139 -10.72 15.92 5.24
C ALA A 139 -10.37 14.61 5.96
N ALA A 140 -11.37 13.78 6.25
CA ALA A 140 -11.17 12.44 6.82
C ALA A 140 -10.29 11.55 5.92
N SER A 141 -10.49 11.63 4.60
CA SER A 141 -9.73 10.88 3.60
C SER A 141 -8.26 11.25 3.59
N ALA A 142 -7.97 12.56 3.69
CA ALA A 142 -6.59 13.05 3.81
C ALA A 142 -5.93 12.57 5.12
N VAL A 143 -6.66 12.60 6.24
CA VAL A 143 -6.17 12.11 7.54
C VAL A 143 -5.88 10.60 7.47
N TRP A 144 -6.81 9.81 6.94
CA TRP A 144 -6.66 8.37 6.81
C TRP A 144 -5.48 8.02 5.89
N THR A 145 -5.39 8.65 4.72
CA THR A 145 -4.30 8.41 3.74
C THR A 145 -2.93 8.73 4.33
N ARG A 146 -2.81 9.83 5.07
CA ARG A 146 -1.57 10.18 5.78
C ARG A 146 -1.20 9.12 6.81
N ASN A 147 -2.17 8.68 7.62
CA ASN A 147 -1.95 7.64 8.63
C ASN A 147 -1.61 6.28 8.00
N PHE A 148 -2.22 5.95 6.87
CA PHE A 148 -1.91 4.76 6.06
C PHE A 148 -0.45 4.74 5.65
N TRP A 149 0.07 5.84 5.08
CA TRP A 149 1.47 5.90 4.70
C TRP A 149 2.43 5.84 5.89
N LYS A 150 2.11 6.53 7.00
CA LYS A 150 2.88 6.41 8.25
C LYS A 150 2.91 4.98 8.78
N ALA A 151 1.77 4.27 8.72
CA ALA A 151 1.68 2.89 9.16
C ALA A 151 2.48 1.95 8.23
N LEU A 152 2.35 2.10 6.91
CA LEU A 152 3.12 1.33 5.94
C LEU A 152 4.63 1.50 6.13
N ASP A 153 5.10 2.70 6.45
CA ASP A 153 6.52 2.94 6.71
C ASP A 153 7.02 2.25 7.98
N ARG A 154 6.24 2.32 9.06
CA ARG A 154 6.56 1.63 10.31
C ARG A 154 6.55 0.11 10.12
N MET A 155 5.58 -0.41 9.38
CA MET A 155 5.44 -1.85 9.13
C MET A 155 6.47 -2.38 8.13
N PHE A 156 6.84 -1.60 7.11
CA PHE A 156 7.60 -2.07 5.97
C PHE A 156 8.81 -1.21 5.61
N GLY A 157 8.76 0.11 5.76
CA GLY A 157 9.87 1.00 5.38
C GLY A 157 11.05 0.96 6.36
N GLY A 158 10.81 0.77 7.65
CA GLY A 158 11.85 0.93 8.67
C GLY A 158 12.29 2.39 8.82
N GLY A 159 11.41 3.36 8.51
CA GLY A 159 11.68 4.79 8.58
C GLY A 159 12.20 5.42 7.28
N VAL A 160 11.84 4.88 6.11
CA VAL A 160 12.38 5.29 4.80
C VAL A 160 11.25 5.67 3.83
N LEU A 161 10.30 6.47 4.30
CA LEU A 161 9.32 7.14 3.44
C LEU A 161 9.98 8.24 2.63
N SER A 162 9.67 8.28 1.33
CA SER A 162 9.95 9.43 0.47
C SER A 162 8.66 10.27 0.35
N ASN A 163 8.75 11.61 0.38
CA ASN A 163 7.68 12.58 0.07
C ASN A 163 6.47 12.69 1.03
N CYS A 164 6.55 12.31 2.32
CA CYS A 164 5.40 12.47 3.24
C CYS A 164 4.90 13.91 3.29
N PRO A 165 3.57 14.15 3.11
CA PRO A 165 3.02 15.45 3.48
C PRO A 165 3.42 15.68 4.94
N GLU A 166 4.26 16.68 5.16
CA GLU A 166 4.78 16.98 6.48
C GLU A 166 3.62 17.31 7.42
N ASP A 167 3.79 16.98 8.70
CA ASP A 167 2.89 17.42 9.74
C ASP A 167 3.01 18.95 9.81
N HIS A 168 2.01 19.69 9.28
CA HIS A 168 1.79 21.03 9.77
C HIS A 168 1.49 20.89 11.26
N HIS A 169 2.51 21.18 12.07
CA HIS A 169 2.38 21.40 13.49
C HIS A 169 1.22 22.37 13.70
N TRP A 170 0.08 21.88 14.17
CA TRP A 170 -0.83 22.70 14.94
C TRP A 170 -0.12 23.00 16.24
N GLY A 171 0.69 24.07 16.21
CA GLY A 171 1.18 24.71 17.42
C GLY A 171 -0.02 25.21 18.20
N GLY A 172 -0.30 24.53 19.32
CA GLY A 172 -1.08 25.13 20.40
C GLY A 172 -0.14 26.01 21.20
N GLU A 173 -0.39 27.32 21.14
CA GLU A 173 -0.05 28.24 22.23
C GLU A 173 -0.85 27.91 23.49
#